data_AF-A0A4Y2F9A2-F1
#
_entry.id   AF-A0A4Y2F9A2-F1
#
_cell.length_a   1.000
_cell.length_b   1.000
_cell.length_c   1.000
_cell.angle_alpha   90.00
_cell.angle_beta   90.00
_cell.angle_gamma   90.00
#
_symmetry.space_group_name_H-M   'P 1'
#
loop_
_entity.id
_entity.type
_entity.pdbx_description
1 polymer ?
#
loop_
_entity_poly.entity_id
_entity_poly.type
_entity_poly.pdbx_seq_one_letter_code
_entity_poly.pdbx_strand_id
1 'polypeptide(L)'
;FILPPLHKSEVVLHGIFPTVTPVVAKVLAAVRTLDRFGISNREGAAIVLAALQDMGIISESNVLNAVDRNKIRRGRTKARTTLLSQVIKDYDHDQFGLYFDGRKDRTLSMEDNRRKVIIEEHISLVKEPGSKYIGHVSVNFGNHWK
;
A
#
# COMPACT_ATOMS: atom_id res chain seq x y z
N PHE A 1 55.69 28.79 -47.58
CA PHE A 1 54.46 28.04 -47.31
C PHE A 1 54.49 27.59 -45.85
N ILE A 2 53.82 28.35 -44.98
CA ILE A 2 53.77 28.09 -43.53
C ILE A 2 52.39 27.51 -43.26
N LEU A 3 52.31 26.28 -42.74
CA LEU A 3 51.06 25.68 -42.29
C LEU A 3 50.49 26.49 -41.10
N PRO A 4 49.16 26.71 -41.01
CA PRO A 4 48.57 27.25 -39.79
C PRO A 4 48.52 26.17 -38.70
N PRO A 5 48.47 26.57 -37.41
CA PRO A 5 48.51 25.64 -36.30
C PRO A 5 47.19 24.86 -36.18
N LEU A 6 47.32 23.56 -35.95
CA LEU A 6 46.21 22.64 -35.68
C LEU A 6 45.52 23.06 -34.38
N HIS A 7 44.38 23.74 -34.50
CA HIS A 7 43.50 24.05 -33.39
C HIS A 7 43.04 22.73 -32.75
N LYS A 8 43.39 22.51 -31.48
CA LYS A 8 42.90 21.38 -30.68
C LYS A 8 41.39 21.54 -30.56
N SER A 9 40.63 20.73 -31.29
CA SER A 9 39.21 20.56 -31.02
C SER A 9 39.08 19.80 -29.70
N GLU A 10 38.96 20.55 -28.61
CA GLU A 10 38.36 20.04 -27.38
C GLU A 10 36.95 19.60 -27.76
N VAL A 11 36.78 18.29 -27.89
CA VAL A 11 35.47 17.68 -28.09
C VAL A 11 34.75 17.89 -26.77
N VAL A 12 34.02 19.02 -26.67
CA VAL A 12 33.07 19.26 -25.59
C VAL A 12 31.97 18.22 -25.80
N LEU A 13 32.19 17.03 -25.26
CA LEU A 13 31.12 16.10 -24.99
C LEU A 13 30.21 16.82 -24.00
N HIS A 14 29.17 17.45 -24.53
CA HIS A 14 27.99 17.85 -23.78
C HIS A 14 27.25 16.56 -23.37
N GLY A 15 27.98 15.70 -22.66
CA GLY A 15 27.48 14.52 -22.00
C GLY A 15 26.55 15.04 -20.93
N ILE A 16 25.27 14.80 -21.16
CA ILE A 16 24.19 14.96 -20.20
C ILE A 16 24.62 14.19 -18.95
N PHE A 17 25.30 14.85 -18.01
CA PHE A 17 25.45 14.33 -16.67
C PHE A 17 24.02 14.20 -16.14
N PRO A 18 23.51 12.98 -15.89
CA PRO A 18 22.21 12.86 -15.28
C PRO A 18 22.34 13.57 -13.93
N THR A 19 21.60 14.67 -13.80
CA THR A 19 21.41 15.41 -12.55
C THR A 19 21.25 14.38 -11.45
N VAL A 20 22.21 14.35 -10.52
CA VAL A 20 22.26 13.42 -9.40
C VAL A 20 21.15 13.83 -8.43
N THR A 21 19.91 13.59 -8.82
CA THR A 21 18.78 13.60 -7.91
C THR A 21 19.07 12.51 -6.89
N PRO A 22 19.05 12.83 -5.58
CA PRO A 22 19.42 11.87 -4.56
C PRO A 22 18.55 10.62 -4.72
N VAL A 23 19.20 9.46 -4.70
CA VAL A 23 18.74 8.08 -5.00
C VAL A 23 17.51 7.62 -4.19
N VAL A 24 16.90 8.51 -3.40
CA VAL A 24 15.65 8.32 -2.65
C VAL A 24 14.46 7.96 -3.56
N ALA A 25 14.54 8.22 -4.87
CA ALA A 25 13.49 7.84 -5.83
C ALA A 25 13.61 6.41 -6.42
N LYS A 26 14.75 5.70 -6.27
CA LYS A 26 15.03 4.52 -7.13
C LYS A 26 14.52 3.15 -6.64
N VAL A 27 13.96 3.04 -5.43
CA VAL A 27 13.55 1.73 -4.87
C VAL A 27 12.03 1.51 -4.89
N LEU A 28 11.23 2.51 -5.27
CA LEU A 28 9.76 2.39 -5.25
C LEU A 28 9.25 1.37 -6.28
N ALA A 29 9.78 1.39 -7.50
CA ALA A 29 9.41 0.43 -8.54
C ALA A 29 9.78 -0.99 -8.12
N ALA A 30 11.02 -1.18 -7.65
CA ALA A 30 11.49 -2.46 -7.13
C ALA A 30 10.62 -2.98 -5.98
N VAL A 31 10.28 -2.12 -5.01
CA VAL A 31 9.41 -2.48 -3.88
C VAL A 31 8.02 -2.93 -4.34
N ARG A 32 7.42 -2.24 -5.32
CA ARG A 32 6.11 -2.63 -5.88
C ARG A 32 6.17 -4.00 -6.54
N THR A 33 7.23 -4.27 -7.31
CA THR A 33 7.43 -5.59 -7.93
C THR A 33 7.66 -6.67 -6.88
N LEU A 34 8.46 -6.41 -5.85
CA LEU A 34 8.70 -7.35 -4.76
C LEU A 34 7.40 -7.67 -4.00
N ASP A 35 6.53 -6.69 -3.76
CA ASP A 35 5.20 -6.90 -3.17
C ASP A 35 4.29 -7.75 -4.06
N ARG A 36 4.28 -7.49 -5.37
CA ARG A 36 3.47 -8.25 -6.34
C ARG A 36 3.82 -9.75 -6.36
N PHE A 37 5.10 -10.08 -6.22
CA PHE A 37 5.59 -11.46 -6.24
C PHE A 37 5.78 -12.06 -4.84
N GLY A 38 5.41 -11.35 -3.76
CA GLY A 38 5.52 -11.86 -2.39
C GLY A 38 6.94 -12.13 -1.90
N ILE A 39 7.96 -11.52 -2.51
CA ILE A 39 9.37 -11.76 -2.19
C ILE A 39 9.71 -11.27 -0.77
N SER A 40 10.56 -11.97 -0.03
CA SER A 40 10.93 -11.54 1.32
C SER A 40 11.77 -10.26 1.29
N ASN A 41 11.78 -9.49 2.38
CA ASN A 41 12.60 -8.27 2.45
C ASN A 41 14.12 -8.55 2.33
N ARG A 42 14.57 -9.75 2.70
CA ARG A 42 16.00 -10.11 2.66
C ARG A 42 16.42 -10.48 1.24
N GLU A 43 15.63 -11.30 0.57
CA GLU A 43 15.84 -11.65 -0.85
C GLU A 43 15.71 -10.41 -1.73
N GLY A 44 14.68 -9.60 -1.51
CA GLY A 44 14.48 -8.36 -2.26
C GLY A 44 15.63 -7.37 -2.09
N ALA A 45 16.22 -7.29 -0.90
CA ALA A 45 17.43 -6.49 -0.69
C ALA A 45 18.62 -7.05 -1.47
N ALA A 46 18.84 -8.36 -1.46
CA ALA A 46 19.94 -9.00 -2.21
C ALA A 46 19.80 -8.80 -3.74
N ILE A 47 18.59 -8.98 -4.28
CA ILE A 47 18.31 -8.78 -5.71
C ILE A 47 18.55 -7.32 -6.12
N VAL A 48 18.03 -6.37 -5.34
CA VAL A 48 18.22 -4.93 -5.64
C VAL A 48 19.69 -4.54 -5.47
N LEU A 49 20.38 -5.08 -4.47
CA LEU A 49 21.79 -4.83 -4.23
C LEU A 49 22.65 -5.34 -5.39
N ALA A 50 22.42 -6.58 -5.86
CA ALA A 50 23.11 -7.16 -7.00
C ALA A 50 22.89 -6.33 -8.27
N ALA A 51 21.64 -5.99 -8.58
CA ALA A 51 21.33 -5.15 -9.73
C ALA A 51 22.00 -3.76 -9.66
N LEU A 52 22.15 -3.19 -8.46
CA LEU A 52 22.84 -1.90 -8.28
C LEU A 52 24.37 -2.03 -8.39
N GLN A 53 24.94 -3.19 -8.05
CA GLN A 53 26.35 -3.51 -8.28
C GLN A 53 26.64 -3.67 -9.78
N ASP A 54 25.79 -4.40 -10.50
CA ASP A 54 25.90 -4.57 -11.96
C ASP A 54 25.86 -3.23 -12.71
N MET A 55 25.07 -2.28 -12.21
CA MET A 55 24.95 -0.93 -12.77
C MET A 55 26.07 0.03 -12.33
N GLY A 56 27.04 -0.44 -11.53
CA GLY A 56 28.16 0.38 -11.02
C GLY A 56 27.75 1.50 -10.06
N ILE A 57 26.52 1.47 -9.53
CA ILE A 57 26.00 2.49 -8.60
C ILE A 57 26.52 2.25 -7.18
N ILE A 58 26.77 0.98 -6.84
CA ILE A 58 27.34 0.55 -5.57
C ILE A 58 28.64 -0.18 -5.88
N SER A 59 29.71 0.20 -5.20
CA SER A 59 30.96 -0.58 -5.14
C SER A 59 31.17 -1.11 -3.73
N GLU A 60 32.05 -2.09 -3.57
CA GLU A 60 32.44 -2.62 -2.25
C GLU A 60 32.99 -1.53 -1.31
N SER A 61 33.59 -0.47 -1.87
CA SER A 61 34.15 0.65 -1.11
C SER A 61 33.14 1.75 -0.77
N ASN A 62 31.96 1.79 -1.41
CA ASN A 62 30.95 2.84 -1.20
C ASN A 62 29.57 2.25 -0.83
N VAL A 63 29.38 1.98 0.46
CA VAL A 63 28.17 1.34 1.02
C VAL A 63 27.04 2.34 1.31
N LEU A 64 27.24 3.64 1.11
CA LEU A 64 26.25 4.67 1.49
C LEU A 64 24.88 4.45 0.82
N ASN A 65 24.90 4.01 -0.44
CA ASN A 65 23.69 3.72 -1.22
C ASN A 65 23.23 2.26 -1.16
N ALA A 66 23.85 1.41 -0.32
CA ALA A 66 23.51 0.00 -0.21
C ALA A 66 22.06 -0.21 0.24
N VAL A 67 21.36 -1.14 -0.40
CA VAL A 67 19.98 -1.48 -0.07
C VAL A 67 19.95 -2.63 0.93
N ASP A 68 19.54 -2.30 2.15
CA ASP A 68 19.36 -3.27 3.23
C ASP A 68 17.88 -3.71 3.38
N ARG A 69 17.65 -4.75 4.18
CA ARG A 69 16.31 -5.28 4.50
C ARG A 69 15.38 -4.21 5.07
N ASN A 70 15.88 -3.31 5.90
CA ASN A 70 15.12 -2.22 6.51
C ASN A 70 14.76 -1.12 5.50
N LYS A 71 15.60 -0.83 4.50
CA LYS A 71 15.28 0.07 3.39
C LYS A 71 14.15 -0.50 2.54
N ILE A 72 14.15 -1.80 2.23
CA ILE A 72 13.01 -2.46 1.56
C ILE A 72 11.74 -2.40 2.41
N ARG A 73 11.83 -2.72 3.71
CA ARG A 73 10.70 -2.65 4.64
C ARG A 73 10.10 -1.24 4.68
N ARG A 74 10.93 -0.21 4.85
CA ARG A 74 10.50 1.19 4.86
C ARG A 74 9.87 1.59 3.53
N GLY A 75 10.47 1.18 2.40
CA GLY A 75 9.91 1.40 1.06
C GLY A 75 8.52 0.80 0.91
N ARG A 76 8.32 -0.44 1.37
CA ARG A 76 7.01 -1.14 1.37
C ARG A 76 5.97 -0.42 2.21
N THR A 77 6.32 -0.06 3.45
CA THR A 77 5.41 0.69 4.32
C THR A 77 5.00 2.01 3.65
N LYS A 78 5.96 2.78 3.14
CA LYS A 78 5.67 4.04 2.45
C LYS A 78 4.77 3.84 1.23
N ALA A 79 5.07 2.85 0.38
CA ALA A 79 4.28 2.54 -0.80
C ALA A 79 2.83 2.17 -0.43
N ARG A 80 2.63 1.34 0.59
CA ARG A 80 1.30 0.93 1.07
C ARG A 80 0.55 2.09 1.71
N THR A 81 1.21 2.92 2.53
CA THR A 81 0.57 4.11 3.12
C THR A 81 0.15 5.11 2.05
N THR A 82 0.95 5.32 1.00
CA THR A 82 0.55 6.17 -0.13
C THR A 82 -0.64 5.59 -0.90
N LEU A 83 -0.65 4.27 -1.14
CA LEU A 83 -1.81 3.61 -1.76
C LEU A 83 -3.06 3.73 -0.89
N LEU A 84 -2.96 3.47 0.41
CA LEU A 84 -4.06 3.61 1.35
C LEU A 84 -4.56 5.06 1.43
N SER A 85 -3.67 6.05 1.46
CA SER A 85 -4.10 7.45 1.48
C SER A 85 -4.80 7.86 0.19
N GLN A 86 -4.41 7.27 -0.96
CA GLN A 86 -5.11 7.49 -2.22
C GLN A 86 -6.49 6.83 -2.18
N VAL A 87 -6.55 5.56 -1.76
CA VAL A 87 -7.82 4.82 -1.60
C VAL A 87 -8.75 5.53 -0.62
N ILE A 88 -8.24 6.09 0.48
CA ILE A 88 -9.01 6.85 1.48
C ILE A 88 -9.52 8.18 0.88
N LYS A 89 -8.72 8.87 0.06
CA LYS A 89 -9.19 10.08 -0.66
C LYS A 89 -10.29 9.77 -1.68
N ASP A 90 -10.21 8.61 -2.29
CA ASP A 90 -11.21 8.12 -3.25
C ASP A 90 -12.41 7.45 -2.53
N TYR A 91 -12.28 7.20 -1.22
CA TYR A 91 -13.35 6.72 -0.35
C TYR A 91 -14.20 7.90 0.08
N ASP A 92 -15.38 8.03 -0.53
CA ASP A 92 -16.39 8.97 -0.07
C ASP A 92 -16.93 8.48 1.27
N HIS A 93 -16.33 8.95 2.37
CA HIS A 93 -16.70 8.61 3.74
C HIS A 93 -18.16 8.97 4.08
N ASP A 94 -18.79 9.79 3.25
CA ASP A 94 -20.14 10.30 3.46
C ASP A 94 -21.21 9.45 2.77
N GLN A 95 -20.83 8.36 2.08
CA GLN A 95 -21.80 7.58 1.32
C GLN A 95 -22.52 6.51 2.11
N PHE A 96 -22.09 6.05 3.29
CA PHE A 96 -22.79 4.94 3.96
C PHE A 96 -23.10 5.22 5.43
N GLY A 97 -24.39 5.13 5.78
CA GLY A 97 -24.90 5.17 7.14
C GLY A 97 -25.43 3.81 7.58
N LEU A 98 -25.11 3.42 8.82
CA LEU A 98 -25.77 2.31 9.50
C LEU A 98 -26.94 2.87 10.31
N TYR A 99 -28.14 2.38 10.04
CA TYR A 99 -29.36 2.77 10.74
C TYR A 99 -29.99 1.55 11.40
N PHE A 100 -30.39 1.67 12.66
CA PHE A 100 -31.31 0.71 13.25
C PHE A 100 -32.66 0.90 12.57
N ASP A 101 -33.20 -0.16 11.96
CA ASP A 101 -34.53 -0.09 11.31
C ASP A 101 -35.67 -0.18 12.34
N GLY A 102 -35.34 -0.31 13.62
CA GLY A 102 -36.27 -0.41 14.74
C GLY A 102 -36.97 -1.76 14.86
N ARG A 103 -36.67 -2.73 13.97
CA ARG A 103 -37.28 -4.06 13.99
C ARG A 103 -36.54 -4.94 14.99
N LYS A 104 -37.32 -5.55 15.88
CA LYS A 104 -36.86 -6.54 16.85
C LYS A 104 -37.66 -7.81 16.65
N ASP A 105 -37.10 -8.73 15.88
CA ASP A 105 -37.77 -9.99 15.59
C ASP A 105 -37.57 -10.92 16.79
N ARG A 106 -38.70 -11.44 17.29
CA ARG A 106 -38.73 -12.32 18.46
C ARG A 106 -39.02 -13.74 18.00
N THR A 107 -38.00 -14.59 17.99
CA THR A 107 -38.13 -15.98 17.57
C THR A 107 -38.16 -16.88 18.80
N LEU A 108 -39.17 -17.76 18.89
CA LEU A 108 -39.22 -18.80 19.92
C LEU A 108 -38.33 -19.97 19.48
N SER A 109 -37.29 -20.25 20.27
CA SER A 109 -36.40 -21.40 20.11
C SER A 109 -36.58 -22.37 21.28
N MET A 110 -36.32 -23.65 21.02
CA MET A 110 -36.28 -24.70 22.04
C MET A 110 -34.82 -25.08 22.27
N GLU A 111 -34.31 -24.80 23.47
CA GLU A 111 -32.95 -25.14 23.90
C GLU A 111 -33.08 -25.87 25.25
N ASP A 112 -32.50 -27.07 25.39
CA ASP A 112 -32.59 -27.91 26.59
C ASP A 112 -34.02 -28.14 27.12
N ASN A 113 -34.97 -28.40 26.21
CA ASN A 113 -36.38 -28.62 26.53
C ASN A 113 -37.07 -27.42 27.23
N ARG A 114 -36.44 -26.24 27.21
CA ARG A 114 -36.98 -24.97 27.69
C ARG A 114 -37.24 -24.04 26.50
N ARG A 115 -38.33 -23.28 26.58
CA ARG A 115 -38.63 -22.24 25.59
C ARG A 115 -37.75 -21.02 25.86
N LYS A 116 -36.99 -20.59 24.86
CA LYS A 116 -36.15 -19.39 24.90
C LYS A 116 -36.59 -18.44 23.80
N VAL A 117 -36.86 -17.19 24.17
CA VAL A 117 -37.13 -16.12 23.19
C VAL A 117 -35.79 -15.51 22.80
N ILE A 118 -35.46 -15.57 21.51
CA ILE A 118 -34.31 -14.87 20.93
C ILE A 118 -34.83 -13.57 20.32
N ILE A 119 -34.16 -12.46 20.62
CA ILE A 119 -34.48 -11.15 20.03
C ILE A 119 -33.34 -10.80 19.08
N GLU A 120 -33.66 -10.70 17.79
CA GLU A 120 -32.72 -10.34 16.73
C GLU A 120 -32.92 -8.87 16.36
N GLU A 121 -31.83 -8.09 16.41
CA GLU A 121 -31.82 -6.67 16.04
C GLU A 121 -31.26 -6.52 14.62
N HIS A 122 -31.98 -5.76 13.80
CA HIS A 122 -31.65 -5.53 12.40
C HIS A 122 -31.02 -4.15 12.21
N ILE A 123 -29.84 -4.13 11.57
CA ILE A 123 -29.16 -2.89 11.18
C ILE A 123 -29.25 -2.78 9.66
N SER A 124 -29.86 -1.70 9.17
CA SER A 124 -29.88 -1.37 7.75
C SER A 124 -28.62 -0.61 7.35
N LEU A 125 -28.00 -1.05 6.26
CA LEU A 125 -26.94 -0.33 5.58
C LEU A 125 -27.57 0.51 4.47
N VAL A 126 -27.30 1.80 4.51
CA VAL A 126 -27.96 2.78 3.66
C VAL A 126 -26.91 3.68 3.02
N LYS A 127 -27.13 4.05 1.76
CA LYS A 127 -26.29 5.00 1.04
C LYS A 127 -26.82 6.44 1.12
N GLU A 128 -25.98 7.37 1.54
CA GLU A 128 -26.23 8.82 1.60
C GLU A 128 -25.55 9.56 0.42
N PRO A 129 -26.07 10.73 -0.01
CA PRO A 129 -27.34 11.34 0.38
C PRO A 129 -28.55 10.67 -0.31
N GLY A 130 -29.71 10.66 0.36
CA GLY A 130 -30.97 10.13 -0.18
C GLY A 130 -31.37 8.75 0.37
N SER A 131 -30.70 8.32 1.43
CA SER A 131 -31.01 7.12 2.21
C SER A 131 -31.38 5.89 1.36
N LYS A 132 -30.60 5.62 0.31
CA LYS A 132 -30.85 4.48 -0.59
C LYS A 132 -30.51 3.18 0.13
N TYR A 133 -31.49 2.30 0.30
CA TYR A 133 -31.28 0.99 0.90
C TYR A 133 -30.25 0.16 0.11
N ILE A 134 -29.22 -0.33 0.80
CA ILE A 134 -28.18 -1.20 0.23
C ILE A 134 -28.35 -2.64 0.72
N GLY A 135 -28.71 -2.81 1.98
CA GLY A 135 -28.91 -4.13 2.59
C GLY A 135 -29.17 -4.04 4.09
N HIS A 136 -29.24 -5.19 4.74
CA HIS A 136 -29.33 -5.28 6.20
C HIS A 136 -28.33 -6.30 6.73
N VAL A 137 -27.93 -6.12 7.99
CA VAL A 137 -27.06 -7.01 8.74
C VAL A 137 -27.81 -7.38 10.01
N SER A 138 -28.00 -8.68 10.22
CA SER A 138 -28.47 -9.23 11.49
C SER A 138 -27.31 -9.27 12.48
N VAL A 139 -27.48 -8.63 13.62
CA VAL A 139 -26.49 -8.74 14.70
C VAL A 139 -26.93 -9.89 15.60
N ASN A 140 -26.20 -11.01 15.52
CA ASN A 140 -26.32 -12.08 16.50
C ASN A 140 -25.79 -11.57 17.84
N PHE A 141 -26.68 -11.11 18.72
CA PHE A 141 -26.33 -10.85 20.11
C PHE A 141 -25.85 -12.17 20.73
N GLY A 142 -24.53 -12.29 20.89
CA GLY A 142 -23.91 -13.40 21.60
C GLY A 142 -24.41 -13.45 23.04
N ASN A 143 -24.84 -14.64 23.47
CA ASN A 143 -25.36 -14.95 24.81
C ASN A 143 -24.28 -14.91 25.90
N HIS A 144 -23.62 -13.77 26.09
CA HIS A 144 -22.50 -13.65 27.04
C HIS A 144 -22.57 -12.36 27.84
N TRP A 145 -23.54 -12.27 28.75
CA TRP A 145 -23.35 -11.59 30.04
C TRP A 145 -24.04 -12.44 31.11
N LYS A 146 -23.28 -12.74 32.18
CA LYS A 146 -23.70 -13.52 33.34
C LYS A 146 -24.88 -12.87 34.07
#